data_AF-L1Q5C2-F1
#
_entry.id   AF-L1Q5C2-F1
#
_cell.length_a   1.000
_cell.length_b   1.000
_cell.length_c   1.000
_cell.angle_alpha   90.00
_cell.angle_beta   90.00
_cell.angle_gamma   90.00
#
_symmetry.space_group_name_H-M   'P 1'
#
loop_
_entity.id
_entity.type
_entity.pdbx_description
1 polymer ?
#
loop_
_entity_poly.entity_id
_entity_poly.type
_entity_poly.pdbx_seq_one_letter_code
_entity_poly.pdbx_strand_id
1 'polypeptide(L)' 'MYQKIDKMVKDLELRGRSASTIKNMVYTLKSFSKFYNQPPELLGEQHIINYLDYCINEKNLCNNLNSINSMSKFFML' A
#
# COMPACT_ATOMS: atom_id res chain seq x y z
N MET A 1 -7.26 -2.42 -13.75
CA MET A 1 -6.24 -1.78 -12.89
C MET A 1 -6.97 -0.74 -12.07
N TYR A 2 -6.79 -0.72 -10.74
CA TYR A 2 -7.56 0.16 -9.84
C TYR A 2 -7.25 1.63 -10.13
N GLN A 3 -8.27 2.47 -10.38
CA GLN A 3 -8.09 3.87 -10.79
C GLN A 3 -7.25 4.68 -9.78
N LYS A 4 -7.35 4.39 -8.49
CA LYS A 4 -6.54 5.06 -7.45
C LYS A 4 -5.06 4.64 -7.46
N ILE A 5 -4.76 3.40 -7.88
CA ILE A 5 -3.36 2.93 -7.95
C ILE A 5 -2.61 3.67 -9.06
N ASP A 6 -3.24 3.86 -10.22
CA ASP A 6 -2.61 4.58 -11.33
C ASP A 6 -2.36 6.06 -11.00
N LYS A 7 -3.29 6.69 -10.28
CA LYS A 7 -3.11 8.05 -9.74
C LYS A 7 -1.96 8.12 -8.75
N MET A 8 -1.85 7.16 -7.84
CA MET A 8 -0.75 7.06 -6.88
C MET A 8 0.60 6.89 -7.60
N VAL A 9 0.67 6.00 -8.61
CA VAL A 9 1.90 5.77 -9.38
C VAL A 9 2.38 7.06 -10.02
N LYS A 10 1.49 7.80 -10.72
CA LYS A 10 1.84 9.08 -11.34
C LYS A 10 2.30 10.13 -10.33
N ASP A 11 1.64 10.26 -9.19
CA ASP A 11 2.07 11.17 -8.12
C ASP A 11 3.48 10.83 -7.61
N LEU A 12 3.78 9.53 -7.44
CA LEU A 12 5.09 9.09 -6.98
C LEU A 12 6.19 9.33 -8.02
N GLU A 13 5.89 9.16 -9.32
CA GLU A 13 6.79 9.50 -10.42
C GLU A 13 7.10 11.00 -10.44
N LEU A 14 6.08 11.86 -10.31
CA LEU A 14 6.25 13.32 -10.26
C LEU A 14 7.08 13.77 -9.05
N ARG A 15 7.03 13.04 -7.94
CA ARG A 15 7.84 13.28 -6.74
C ARG A 15 9.25 12.71 -6.82
N GLY A 16 9.67 12.16 -7.97
CA GLY A 16 11.00 11.63 -8.19
C GLY A 16 11.30 10.34 -7.42
N ARG A 17 10.27 9.54 -7.09
CA ARG A 17 10.50 8.23 -6.46
C ARG A 17 11.06 7.23 -7.47
N SER A 18 11.93 6.35 -6.99
CA SER A 18 12.51 5.31 -7.84
C SER A 18 11.44 4.33 -8.32
N ALA A 19 11.60 3.81 -9.54
CA ALA A 19 10.72 2.78 -10.09
C ALA A 19 10.66 1.52 -9.20
N SER A 20 11.77 1.16 -8.56
CA SER A 20 11.83 0.05 -7.59
C SER A 20 10.91 0.30 -6.39
N THR A 21 10.96 1.52 -5.84
CA THR A 21 10.05 1.95 -4.77
C THR A 21 8.60 1.85 -5.24
N ILE A 22 8.24 2.47 -6.37
CA ILE A 22 6.87 2.46 -6.91
C ILE A 22 6.36 1.03 -7.09
N LYS A 23 7.16 0.13 -7.67
CA LYS A 23 6.81 -1.28 -7.86
C LYS A 23 6.51 -1.97 -6.52
N ASN A 24 7.33 -1.72 -5.51
CA ASN A 24 7.12 -2.29 -4.16
C ASN A 24 5.84 -1.73 -3.50
N MET A 25 5.54 -0.44 -3.74
CA MET A 25 4.31 0.19 -3.24
C MET A 25 3.06 -0.41 -3.89
N VAL A 26 3.06 -0.61 -5.21
CA VAL A 26 1.97 -1.28 -5.94
C VAL A 26 1.79 -2.73 -5.49
N TYR A 27 2.89 -3.47 -5.30
CA TYR A 27 2.85 -4.84 -4.81
C TYR A 27 2.19 -4.92 -3.42
N THR A 28 2.58 -4.04 -2.50
CA THR A 28 1.99 -3.96 -1.16
C THR A 28 0.47 -3.76 -1.22
N LEU A 29 -0.02 -2.82 -2.04
CA LEU A 29 -1.46 -2.57 -2.16
C LEU A 29 -2.22 -3.76 -2.73
N LYS A 30 -1.63 -4.50 -3.67
CA LYS A 30 -2.22 -5.75 -4.18
C LYS A 30 -2.29 -6.82 -3.11
N SER A 31 -1.25 -6.97 -2.29
CA SER A 31 -1.25 -7.92 -1.17
C SER A 31 -2.29 -7.55 -0.10
N PHE A 32 -2.46 -6.26 0.19
CA PHE A 32 -3.48 -5.74 1.08
C PHE A 32 -4.91 -6.00 0.59
N SER A 33 -5.18 -5.64 -0.67
CA SER A 33 -6.48 -5.92 -1.31
C SER A 33 -6.80 -7.41 -1.31
N LYS A 34 -5.79 -8.26 -1.57
CA LYS A 34 -5.94 -9.72 -1.51
C LYS A 34 -6.24 -10.23 -0.10
N PHE A 35 -5.64 -9.64 0.93
CA PHE A 35 -5.84 -10.07 2.32
C PHE A 35 -7.29 -9.86 2.78
N TYR A 36 -7.89 -8.72 2.45
CA TYR A 36 -9.29 -8.44 2.76
C TYR A 36 -10.28 -8.93 1.71
N ASN A 37 -9.79 -9.46 0.59
CA ASN A 37 -10.59 -9.80 -0.58
C ASN A 37 -11.51 -8.64 -1.02
N GLN A 38 -11.01 -7.42 -0.93
CA GLN A 38 -11.75 -6.19 -1.21
C GLN A 38 -10.90 -5.22 -2.04
N PRO A 39 -11.53 -4.39 -2.89
CA PRO A 39 -10.86 -3.29 -3.55
C PRO A 39 -10.19 -2.36 -2.52
N PRO A 40 -8.96 -1.88 -2.77
CA PRO A 40 -8.27 -0.99 -1.85
C PRO A 40 -9.04 0.33 -1.63
N GLU A 41 -9.93 0.72 -2.55
CA GLU A 41 -10.80 1.89 -2.41
C GLU A 41 -11.89 1.75 -1.34
N LEU A 42 -12.25 0.52 -0.96
CA LEU A 42 -13.26 0.24 0.08
C LEU A 42 -12.63 -0.03 1.45
N LEU A 43 -11.32 -0.25 1.46
CA LEU A 43 -10.55 -0.41 2.68
C LEU A 43 -10.24 0.98 3.25
N GLY A 44 -9.98 1.05 4.54
CA GLY A 44 -9.77 2.34 5.23
C GLY A 44 -8.69 2.22 6.28
N GLU A 45 -8.47 3.29 7.03
CA GLU A 45 -7.37 3.38 8.00
C GLU A 45 -7.32 2.21 8.99
N GLN A 46 -8.46 1.79 9.54
CA GLN A 46 -8.51 0.65 10.46
C GLN A 46 -8.05 -0.67 9.81
N HIS A 47 -8.37 -0.88 8.53
CA HIS A 47 -7.92 -2.06 7.79
C HIS A 47 -6.40 -2.02 7.58
N ILE A 48 -5.82 -0.84 7.38
CA ILE A 48 -4.36 -0.66 7.29
C ILE A 48 -3.72 -1.06 8.61
N ILE A 49 -4.21 -0.51 9.73
CA ILE A 49 -3.66 -0.78 11.07
C ILE A 49 -3.69 -2.29 11.34
N ASN A 50 -4.84 -2.93 11.10
CA ASN A 50 -5.01 -4.37 11.32
C ASN A 50 -4.11 -5.20 10.40
N TYR A 51 -3.93 -4.79 9.13
CA TYR A 51 -3.03 -5.48 8.21
C TYR A 51 -1.56 -5.32 8.58
N LEU A 52 -1.18 -4.16 9.10
CA LEU A 52 0.17 -3.91 9.60
C LEU A 52 0.46 -4.77 10.82
N ASP A 53 -0.49 -4.83 11.76
CA ASP A 53 -0.40 -5.69 12.93
C ASP A 53 -0.22 -7.16 12.53
N TYR A 54 -1.03 -7.64 11.59
CA TYR A 54 -0.88 -8.97 10.98
C TYR A 54 0.51 -9.18 10.35
N CYS A 55 1.02 -8.22 9.57
CA CYS A 55 2.33 -8.34 8.92
C CYS A 55 3.49 -8.42 9.93
N ILE A 56 3.39 -7.67 11.03
CA ILE A 56 4.39 -7.64 12.09
C ILE A 56 4.35 -8.95 12.89
N ASN A 57 3.16 -9.33 13.38
CA ASN A 57 3.01 -10.41 14.34
C ASN A 57 3.05 -11.80 13.68
N GLU A 58 2.44 -11.98 12.51
CA GLU A 58 2.30 -13.31 11.91
C GLU A 58 3.36 -13.63 10.87
N LYS A 59 3.89 -12.62 10.17
CA LYS A 59 4.85 -12.85 9.09
C LYS A 59 6.30 -12.54 9.45
N ASN A 60 6.57 -11.96 10.64
CA ASN A 60 7.88 -11.38 10.98
C ASN A 60 8.38 -10.42 9.88
N LEU A 61 7.47 -9.83 9.10
CA LEU A 61 7.77 -8.88 8.04
C LEU A 61 7.79 -7.48 8.64
N CYS A 62 8.67 -7.26 9.63
CA CYS A 62 8.89 -5.95 10.27
C CYS A 62 9.41 -4.87 9.31
N ASN A 63 9.74 -5.22 8.06
CA ASN A 63 10.69 -4.45 7.28
C ASN A 63 10.10 -3.62 6.15
N ASN A 64 8.96 -2.95 6.37
CA ASN A 64 8.52 -2.04 5.33
C ASN A 64 7.81 -0.79 5.87
N LEU A 65 8.61 0.11 6.44
CA LEU A 65 8.30 1.55 6.46
C LEU A 65 7.79 2.05 5.10
N ASN A 66 8.25 1.47 3.98
CA ASN A 66 7.68 1.79 2.67
C ASN A 66 6.23 1.29 2.51
N SER A 67 5.85 0.14 3.08
CA SER A 67 4.45 -0.34 3.05
C SER A 67 3.51 0.58 3.83
N ILE A 68 3.94 1.07 5.00
CA ILE A 68 3.21 2.07 5.79
C ILE A 68 3.06 3.36 4.98
N ASN A 69 4.17 3.87 4.43
CA ASN A 69 4.16 5.06 3.57
C ASN A 69 3.32 4.86 2.28
N SER A 70 3.18 3.62 1.79
CA SER A 70 2.35 3.27 0.63
C SER A 70 0.87 3.37 0.94
N MET A 71 0.46 2.80 2.07
CA MET A 71 -0.93 2.81 2.50
C MET A 71 -1.36 4.23 2.85
N SER A 72 -0.59 4.93 3.70
CA SER A 72 -0.93 6.30 4.11
C SER A 72 -1.04 7.26 2.92
N LYS A 73 -0.16 7.15 1.91
CA LYS A 73 -0.26 7.99 0.70
C LYS A 73 -1.42 7.63 -0.21
N PHE A 74 -1.78 6.35 -0.31
CA PHE A 74 -2.95 5.93 -1.10
C PHE A 74 -4.26 6.49 -0.51
N PHE A 75 -4.36 6.59 0.81
CA PHE A 75 -5.57 7.09 1.48
C PHE A 75 -5.65 8.61 1.60
N MET A 76 -4.52 9.31 1.52
CA MET A 76 -4.47 10.79 1.52
C MET A 76 -4.67 11.42 0.14
N LEU A 77 -4.80 10.63 -0.94
CA LEU A 77 -4.94 11.06 -2.36
C LEU A 77 -6.33 10.79 -2.96
#